data_AF-A0A1B9NTI7-F1
#
_entry.id   AF-A0A1B9NTI7-F1
#
_cell.length_a   1.000
_cell.length_b   1.000
_cell.length_c   1.000
_cell.angle_alpha   90.00
_cell.angle_beta   90.00
_cell.angle_gamma   90.00
#
_symmetry.space_group_name_H-M   'P 1'
#
loop_
_entity.id
_entity.type
_entity.pdbx_description
1 polymer ?
#
loop_
_entity_poly.entity_id
_entity_poly.type
_entity_poly.pdbx_seq_one_letter_code
_entity_poly.pdbx_strand_id
1 'polypeptide(L)' 'MALSKDALKNKIIKEMNAQGMVTEGPFAKAGNLAEAIANAVVDEITANALVVVDKGSSAGSYKVS' A
#
# COMPACT_ATOMS: atom_id res chain seq x y z
N MET A 1 10.42 6.33 -4.62
CA MET A 1 9.33 5.65 -5.35
C MET A 1 8.14 5.58 -4.42
N ALA A 2 7.16 6.47 -4.62
CA ALA A 2 6.01 6.55 -3.72
C ALA A 2 5.16 5.27 -3.90
N LEU A 3 4.85 4.61 -2.79
CA LEU A 3 3.83 3.57 -2.77
C LEU A 3 2.50 4.21 -3.20
N SER A 4 2.05 3.92 -4.41
CA SER A 4 0.75 4.40 -4.89
C SER A 4 -0.36 3.56 -4.26
N LYS A 5 -1.24 4.22 -3.48
CA LYS A 5 -2.42 3.61 -2.85
C LYS A 5 -3.29 2.89 -3.89
N ASP A 6 -3.48 3.49 -5.06
CA ASP A 6 -4.23 2.90 -6.17
C ASP A 6 -3.58 1.63 -6.74
N ALA A 7 -2.25 1.64 -6.91
CA ALA A 7 -1.54 0.46 -7.38
C ALA A 7 -1.65 -0.71 -6.39
N LEU A 8 -1.60 -0.42 -5.08
CA LEU A 8 -1.75 -1.44 -4.03
C LEU A 8 -3.19 -1.96 -3.96
N LYS A 9 -4.19 -1.07 -4.04
CA LYS A 9 -5.61 -1.42 -4.12
C LYS A 9 -5.88 -2.37 -5.30
N ASN A 10 -5.38 -2.03 -6.49
CA ASN A 10 -5.57 -2.85 -7.68
C ASN A 10 -4.91 -4.23 -7.56
N LYS A 11 -3.74 -4.33 -6.92
CA LYS A 11 -3.11 -5.63 -6.60
C LYS A 11 -3.98 -6.44 -5.64
N ILE A 12 -4.47 -5.83 -4.57
CA ILE A 12 -5.33 -6.51 -3.59
C ILE A 12 -6.61 -7.02 -4.26
N ILE A 13 -7.28 -6.19 -5.06
CA ILE A 13 -8.47 -6.59 -5.83
C ILE A 13 -8.15 -7.77 -6.77
N LYS A 14 -7.00 -7.74 -7.45
CA LYS A 14 -6.58 -8.84 -8.34
C LYS A 14 -6.38 -10.15 -7.57
N GLU A 15 -5.71 -10.11 -6.43
CA GLU A 15 -5.50 -11.30 -5.57
C GLU A 15 -6.83 -11.81 -4.97
N MET A 16 -7.71 -10.92 -4.54
CA MET A 16 -9.03 -11.28 -4.02
C MET A 16 -9.89 -11.96 -5.11
N ASN A 17 -9.89 -11.44 -6.34
CA ASN A 17 -10.55 -12.09 -7.48
C ASN A 17 -9.92 -13.46 -7.81
N ALA A 18 -8.59 -13.58 -7.73
CA ALA A 18 -7.89 -14.86 -7.94
C ALA A 18 -8.25 -15.91 -6.87
N GLN A 19 -8.57 -15.48 -5.65
CA GLN A 19 -9.07 -16.32 -4.56
C GLN A 19 -10.58 -16.63 -4.68
N GLY A 20 -11.24 -16.15 -5.74
CA GLY A 20 -12.68 -16.38 -5.99
C GLY A 20 -13.61 -15.40 -5.26
N MET A 21 -13.10 -14.32 -4.67
CA MET A 21 -13.94 -13.28 -4.08
C MET A 21 -14.48 -12.37 -5.18
N VAL A 22 -15.79 -12.14 -5.18
CA VAL A 22 -16.40 -11.16 -6.08
C VAL A 22 -16.17 -9.76 -5.50
N THR A 23 -15.30 -8.97 -6.15
CA THR A 23 -15.00 -7.60 -5.71
C THR A 23 -15.95 -6.54 -6.28
N GLU A 24 -16.82 -6.93 -7.22
CA GLU A 24 -17.72 -6.03 -7.93
C GLU A 24 -19.19 -6.29 -7.58
N GLY A 25 -19.98 -5.23 -7.40
CA GLY A 25 -21.42 -5.29 -7.14
C GLY A 25 -21.88 -4.49 -5.92
N PRO A 26 -23.18 -4.15 -5.83
CA PRO A 26 -23.72 -3.26 -4.80
C PRO A 26 -23.61 -3.81 -3.36
N PHE A 27 -23.40 -5.12 -3.20
CA PHE A 27 -23.17 -5.78 -1.92
C PHE A 27 -21.72 -6.28 -1.73
N ALA A 28 -20.87 -6.11 -2.74
CA ALA A 28 -19.49 -6.55 -2.70
C ALA A 28 -18.65 -5.56 -1.86
N LYS A 29 -18.67 -5.74 -0.54
CA LYS A 29 -17.84 -4.96 0.40
C LYS A 29 -16.33 -5.23 0.24
N ALA A 30 -15.96 -6.23 -0.55
CA ALA A 30 -14.58 -6.57 -0.84
C ALA A 30 -13.80 -5.42 -1.52
N GLY A 31 -14.44 -4.62 -2.39
CA GLY A 31 -13.78 -3.45 -2.99
C GLY A 31 -13.45 -2.36 -1.96
N ASN A 32 -14.40 -2.03 -1.08
CA ASN A 32 -14.20 -1.05 -0.01
C ASN A 32 -13.17 -1.54 1.04
N LEU A 33 -13.17 -2.86 1.31
CA LEU A 33 -12.18 -3.48 2.20
C LEU A 33 -10.78 -3.42 1.58
N ALA A 34 -10.64 -3.73 0.29
CA ALA A 34 -9.37 -3.63 -0.42
C ALA A 34 -8.81 -2.20 -0.40
N GLU A 35 -9.68 -1.20 -0.54
CA GLU A 35 -9.30 0.21 -0.44
C GLU A 35 -8.86 0.62 0.96
N ALA A 36 -9.59 0.20 2.00
CA ALA A 36 -9.20 0.45 3.38
C ALA A 36 -7.84 -0.19 3.74
N ILE A 37 -7.62 -1.43 3.30
CA ILE A 37 -6.34 -2.13 3.50
C ILE A 37 -5.22 -1.42 2.74
N ALA A 38 -5.44 -1.06 1.48
CA ALA A 38 -4.42 -0.37 0.68
C ALA A 38 -4.01 0.96 1.33
N ASN A 39 -4.98 1.73 1.82
CA ASN A 39 -4.71 2.99 2.49
C ASN A 39 -3.93 2.78 3.80
N ALA A 40 -4.39 1.88 4.66
CA ALA A 40 -3.74 1.60 5.94
C ALA A 40 -2.30 1.08 5.77
N VAL A 41 -2.05 0.20 4.78
CA VAL A 41 -0.72 -0.34 4.53
C VAL A 41 0.23 0.72 3.98
N VAL A 42 -0.23 1.58 3.05
CA VAL A 42 0.61 2.67 2.54
C VAL A 42 0.90 3.68 3.64
N ASP A 43 -0.09 4.00 4.47
CA ASP A 43 0.10 4.94 5.58
C ASP A 43 1.05 4.37 6.64
N GLU A 44 0.92 3.10 7.01
CA GLU A 44 1.83 2.42 7.94
C GLU A 44 3.26 2.36 7.39
N ILE A 45 3.44 1.96 6.12
CA ILE A 45 4.76 1.90 5.52
C ILE A 45 5.37 3.29 5.42
N THR A 46 4.60 4.30 5.00
CA THR A 46 5.12 5.68 4.90
C THR A 46 5.48 6.22 6.28
N ALA A 47 4.66 5.98 7.30
CA ALA A 47 4.90 6.43 8.66
C ALA A 47 6.14 5.78 9.31
N ASN A 48 6.48 4.55 8.91
CA ASN A 48 7.62 3.81 9.45
C ASN A 48 8.82 3.72 8.49
N ALA A 49 8.69 4.23 7.27
CA ALA A 49 9.74 4.14 6.26
C ALA A 49 10.97 4.95 6.68
N LEU A 50 12.11 4.26 6.71
CA LEU A 50 13.42 4.83 6.96
C LEU A 50 14.26 4.63 5.71
N VAL A 51 14.78 5.74 5.17
CA VAL A 51 15.77 5.71 4.11
C VAL A 51 17.15 5.73 4.76
N VAL A 52 17.88 4.65 4.61
CA VAL A 52 19.28 4.57 5.02
C VAL A 52 20.14 5.04 3.86
N VAL A 53 20.93 6.09 4.08
CA VAL A 53 21.95 6.56 3.14
C VAL A 53 23.30 6.05 3.64
N ASP A 54 23.81 5.01 3.00
CA ASP A 54 25.00 4.29 3.46
C ASP A 54 26.33 5.03 3.23
N LYS A 55 26.38 6.00 2.29
CA LYS A 55 27.62 6.72 1.91
C LYS A 55 27.35 8.14 1.43
N GLY A 56 28.34 9.02 1.60
CA GLY A 56 28.33 10.43 1.15
C GLY A 56 28.15 11.42 2.30
N SER A 57 28.17 12.72 1.98
CA SER A 57 28.02 13.80 2.98
C SER A 57 26.64 13.84 3.67
N SER A 58 25.68 13.08 3.14
CA SER A 58 24.34 12.92 3.71
C SER A 58 24.12 11.49 4.23
N ALA A 59 25.18 10.83 4.72
CA ALA A 59 25.04 9.51 5.33
C ALA A 59 24.22 9.60 6.63
N GLY A 60 23.24 8.71 6.77
CA GLY A 60 22.31 8.72 7.90
C GLY A 60 20.98 8.03 7.59
N SER A 61 20.16 7.83 8.62
CA SER A 61 18.80 7.31 8.49
C SER A 61 17.80 8.46 8.52
N TYR A 62 17.00 8.59 7.47
CA TYR A 62 16.01 9.65 7.30
C TYR A 62 14.61 9.06 7.30
N LYS A 63 13.72 9.65 8.10
CA LYS A 63 12.31 9.28 8.06
C LYS A 63 11.68 9.82 6.78
N VAL A 64 10.95 8.98 6.06
CA VAL A 64 10.14 9.44 4.93
C VAL A 64 8.93 10.19 5.50
N SER A 65 8.76 11.44 5.11
CA SER A 65 7.66 12.32 5.52
C SER A 65 6.87 12.79 4.31
#